data_AF-A0A6I6DLI6-F1
#
_entry.id   AF-A0A6I6DLI6-F1
#
_cell.length_a   1.000
_cell.length_b   1.000
_cell.length_c   1.000
_cell.angle_alpha   90.00
_cell.angle_beta   90.00
_cell.angle_gamma   90.00
#
_symmetry.space_group_name_H-M   'P 1'
#
loop_
_entity.id
_entity.type
_entity.pdbx_description
1 polymer ?
#
loop_
_entity_poly.entity_id
_entity_poly.type
_entity_poly.pdbx_seq_one_letter_code
_entity_poly.pdbx_strand_id
1 'polypeptide(L)'
;MINNKTPSRDPIPQNPVINNITRSSAYPDIRPGGEFLYDNVLWPVMPEESQQNTKIMNSLFRTVDKTYRSCSRFLAVRYDFHLPQYSPDNNVITEFHRLLIPALRKIYPKSFMRVFWVREQNKAPAQHYHYLLMMDGNAVRHPHKINQLVKCYWKHATGGRVWLPKHGYYLVNRDDTEALTALLLRVSYFAKRYSKTHVADNIGLSGTQHYSCLKKARRIKPAQLQINPASSVPAQEHCPLPGKLDSLFAEKENRAQFSQIENETPEALLAYVTMLVDKKSFRSKALLRALRRLHAFKKISPLITPSSTINSSTSPHWLRHFERYYREYWPCNISVTQYCHWYYLNPGTASRYLCNYPTNLINPWLLKAWL
;
A
#
# COMPACT_ATOMS: atom_id res chain seq x y z
N MET A 1 1.59 -71.10 -47.76
CA MET A 1 2.73 -70.19 -48.02
C MET A 1 3.00 -69.38 -46.76
N ILE A 2 4.19 -69.59 -46.19
CA ILE A 2 5.11 -68.61 -45.58
C ILE A 2 4.64 -67.82 -44.33
N ASN A 3 5.32 -68.15 -43.21
CA ASN A 3 5.54 -67.37 -41.98
C ASN A 3 6.05 -65.94 -42.23
N ASN A 4 5.84 -64.99 -41.29
CA ASN A 4 6.94 -64.42 -40.48
C ASN A 4 6.51 -63.33 -39.47
N LYS A 5 7.21 -63.36 -38.33
CA LYS A 5 7.29 -62.49 -37.14
C LYS A 5 7.46 -60.98 -37.50
N THR A 6 7.16 -59.97 -36.67
CA THR A 6 7.73 -59.63 -35.34
C THR A 6 7.07 -58.31 -34.80
N PRO A 7 7.46 -57.73 -33.64
CA PRO A 7 6.61 -57.42 -32.48
C PRO A 7 6.05 -55.97 -32.45
N SER A 8 4.83 -55.78 -31.96
CA SER A 8 4.34 -54.45 -31.60
C SER A 8 4.73 -54.16 -30.15
N ARG A 9 5.45 -53.06 -29.96
CA ARG A 9 5.89 -52.54 -28.66
C ARG A 9 4.67 -52.18 -27.82
N ASP A 10 4.60 -52.72 -26.61
CA ASP A 10 3.65 -52.27 -25.60
C ASP A 10 3.80 -50.75 -25.39
N PRO A 11 2.74 -49.95 -25.53
CA PRO A 11 2.78 -48.57 -25.09
C PRO A 11 2.83 -48.59 -23.56
N ILE A 12 3.92 -48.07 -23.01
CA ILE A 12 4.06 -47.69 -21.61
C ILE A 12 2.78 -46.95 -21.20
N PRO A 13 2.06 -47.40 -20.15
CA PRO A 13 0.87 -46.70 -19.71
C PRO A 13 1.30 -45.34 -19.15
N GLN A 14 1.12 -44.28 -19.94
CA GLN A 14 1.10 -42.93 -19.42
C GLN A 14 -0.18 -42.80 -18.59
N ASN A 15 -0.03 -42.94 -17.28
CA ASN A 15 -1.08 -42.59 -16.34
C ASN A 15 -1.43 -41.11 -16.57
N PRO A 16 -2.67 -40.77 -16.98
CA PRO A 16 -3.11 -39.39 -16.93
C PRO A 16 -3.15 -39.03 -15.45
N VAL A 17 -2.27 -38.11 -15.05
CA VAL A 17 -2.32 -37.49 -13.72
C VAL A 17 -3.56 -36.61 -13.70
N ILE A 18 -4.72 -37.22 -13.42
CA ILE A 18 -5.96 -36.51 -13.16
C ILE A 18 -5.77 -35.91 -11.76
N ASN A 19 -5.22 -34.70 -11.72
CA ASN A 19 -5.22 -33.88 -10.51
C ASN A 19 -6.69 -33.51 -10.23
N ASN A 20 -7.37 -34.36 -9.46
CA ASN A 20 -8.69 -34.09 -8.89
C ASN A 20 -8.56 -32.92 -7.91
N ILE A 21 -8.63 -31.69 -8.40
CA ILE A 21 -8.75 -30.51 -7.55
C ILE A 21 -10.07 -30.67 -6.79
N THR A 22 -9.99 -30.97 -5.50
CA THR A 22 -11.13 -31.19 -4.61
C THR A 22 -12.12 -30.02 -4.72
N ARG A 23 -13.43 -30.33 -4.89
CA ARG A 23 -14.50 -29.31 -4.88
C ARG A 23 -14.43 -28.50 -3.58
N SER A 24 -14.11 -27.22 -3.70
CA SER A 24 -13.94 -26.29 -2.57
C SER A 24 -15.24 -26.15 -1.76
N SER A 25 -15.13 -26.27 -0.44
CA SER A 25 -16.20 -25.98 0.52
C SER A 25 -16.18 -24.52 1.02
N ALA A 26 -15.08 -23.79 0.77
CA ALA A 26 -14.86 -22.44 1.27
C ALA A 26 -15.74 -21.37 0.61
N TYR A 27 -16.28 -21.64 -0.59
CA TYR A 27 -17.12 -20.69 -1.34
C TYR A 27 -18.42 -21.35 -1.82
N PRO A 28 -19.41 -21.57 -0.93
CA PRO A 28 -20.62 -22.33 -1.24
C PRO A 28 -21.48 -21.70 -2.36
N ASP A 29 -21.31 -20.40 -2.61
CA ASP A 29 -22.08 -19.63 -3.59
C ASP A 29 -21.58 -19.77 -5.04
N ILE A 30 -20.44 -20.43 -5.27
CA ILE A 30 -19.81 -20.51 -6.60
C ILE A 30 -19.77 -21.97 -7.04
N ARG A 31 -20.65 -22.35 -7.96
CA ARG A 31 -20.69 -23.69 -8.55
C ARG A 31 -20.10 -23.65 -9.95
N PRO A 32 -19.14 -24.53 -10.31
CA PRO A 32 -18.57 -24.55 -11.65
C PRO A 32 -19.63 -24.90 -12.69
N GLY A 33 -19.50 -24.29 -13.87
CA GLY A 33 -20.38 -24.51 -15.02
C GLY A 33 -19.65 -25.10 -16.23
N GLY A 34 -18.38 -25.46 -16.08
CA GLY A 34 -17.54 -26.06 -17.11
C GLY A 34 -16.09 -26.19 -16.69
N GLU A 35 -15.26 -26.62 -17.65
CA GLU A 35 -13.83 -26.86 -17.46
C GLU A 35 -13.03 -26.09 -18.52
N PHE A 36 -11.77 -25.76 -18.23
CA PHE A 36 -10.88 -25.06 -19.14
C PHE A 36 -9.46 -25.61 -19.03
N LEU A 37 -8.89 -26.03 -20.14
CA LEU A 37 -7.52 -26.54 -20.18
C LEU A 37 -6.51 -25.39 -20.21
N TYR A 38 -5.66 -25.29 -19.17
CA TYR A 38 -4.58 -24.32 -19.10
C TYR A 38 -3.32 -24.96 -18.51
N ASP A 39 -2.19 -24.83 -19.21
CA ASP A 39 -0.89 -25.38 -18.80
C ASP A 39 -0.96 -26.91 -18.50
N ASN A 40 -1.70 -27.65 -19.36
CA ASN A 40 -1.99 -29.08 -19.22
C ASN A 40 -2.76 -29.49 -17.95
N VAL A 41 -3.37 -28.52 -17.26
CA VAL A 41 -4.24 -28.75 -16.11
C VAL A 41 -5.66 -28.33 -16.47
N LEU A 42 -6.64 -29.17 -16.10
CA LEU A 42 -8.04 -28.89 -16.30
C LEU A 42 -8.59 -28.10 -15.11
N TRP A 43 -9.03 -26.88 -15.35
CA TRP A 43 -9.51 -25.98 -14.30
C TRP A 43 -11.03 -25.83 -14.33
N PRO A 44 -11.71 -25.86 -13.18
CA PRO A 44 -13.13 -25.54 -13.11
C PRO A 44 -13.37 -24.05 -13.39
N VAL A 45 -14.35 -23.75 -14.23
CA VAL A 45 -14.65 -22.39 -14.71
C VAL A 45 -16.15 -22.09 -14.82
N MET A 46 -16.46 -20.82 -15.08
CA MET A 46 -17.79 -20.26 -15.28
C MET A 46 -17.90 -19.59 -16.66
N PRO A 47 -19.03 -19.71 -17.37
CA PRO A 47 -19.74 -20.95 -17.77
C PRO A 47 -18.88 -21.83 -18.72
N GLU A 48 -19.45 -22.86 -19.34
CA GLU A 48 -18.80 -23.84 -20.24
C GLU A 48 -17.81 -23.26 -21.27
N GLU A 49 -16.75 -24.00 -21.62
CA GLU A 49 -15.66 -23.59 -22.52
C GLU A 49 -16.15 -23.03 -23.86
N SER A 50 -17.16 -23.65 -24.46
CA SER A 50 -17.80 -23.21 -25.72
C SER A 50 -18.38 -21.79 -25.63
N GLN A 51 -18.73 -21.36 -24.42
CA GLN A 51 -19.25 -20.03 -24.11
C GLN A 51 -18.17 -19.06 -23.64
N GLN A 52 -16.90 -19.46 -23.59
CA GLN A 52 -15.80 -18.60 -23.17
C GLN A 52 -15.01 -18.05 -24.34
N ASN A 53 -14.50 -16.84 -24.18
CA ASN A 53 -13.51 -16.29 -25.07
C ASN A 53 -12.12 -16.80 -24.66
N THR A 54 -11.62 -17.80 -25.40
CA THR A 54 -10.36 -18.50 -25.14
C THR A 54 -9.15 -17.56 -25.07
N LYS A 55 -9.14 -16.46 -25.84
CA LYS A 55 -8.06 -15.46 -25.80
C LYS A 55 -8.05 -14.71 -24.47
N ILE A 56 -9.23 -14.30 -23.98
CA ILE A 56 -9.39 -13.63 -22.68
C ILE A 56 -9.05 -14.61 -21.54
N MET A 57 -9.54 -15.85 -21.61
CA MET A 57 -9.23 -16.88 -20.62
C MET A 57 -7.73 -17.13 -20.48
N ASN A 58 -7.05 -17.39 -21.59
CA ASN A 58 -5.60 -17.62 -21.57
C ASN A 58 -4.83 -16.41 -21.04
N SER A 59 -5.24 -15.19 -21.39
CA SER A 59 -4.62 -13.95 -20.90
C SER A 59 -4.84 -13.76 -19.39
N LEU A 60 -6.05 -14.05 -18.90
CA LEU A 60 -6.42 -13.99 -17.50
C LEU A 60 -5.62 -15.00 -16.67
N PHE A 61 -5.63 -16.28 -17.08
CA PHE A 61 -4.92 -17.35 -16.39
C PHE A 61 -3.43 -17.07 -16.34
N ARG A 62 -2.82 -16.67 -17.46
CA ARG A 62 -1.41 -16.24 -17.51
C ARG A 62 -1.12 -15.07 -16.59
N THR A 63 -2.06 -14.14 -16.42
CA THR A 63 -1.89 -12.96 -15.57
C THR A 63 -1.95 -13.32 -14.08
N VAL A 64 -2.86 -14.22 -13.69
CA VAL A 64 -2.97 -14.74 -12.32
C VAL A 64 -1.77 -15.64 -12.00
N ASP A 65 -1.43 -16.58 -12.89
CA ASP A 65 -0.29 -17.50 -12.74
C ASP A 65 1.04 -16.74 -12.59
N LYS A 66 1.31 -15.74 -13.44
CA LYS A 66 2.48 -14.85 -13.26
C LYS A 66 2.50 -14.18 -11.89
N THR A 67 1.35 -13.84 -11.33
CA THR A 67 1.25 -13.26 -9.98
C THR A 67 1.58 -14.28 -8.92
N TYR A 68 0.92 -15.43 -8.98
CA TYR A 68 1.11 -16.56 -8.06
C TYR A 68 2.57 -17.03 -8.02
N ARG A 69 3.22 -17.16 -9.19
CA ARG A 69 4.64 -17.53 -9.29
C ARG A 69 5.58 -16.47 -8.70
N SER A 70 5.21 -15.18 -8.77
CA SER A 70 6.06 -14.04 -8.41
C SER A 70 6.06 -13.64 -6.92
N CYS A 71 5.18 -14.19 -6.10
CA CYS A 71 5.07 -13.80 -4.69
C CYS A 71 4.70 -14.98 -3.79
N SER A 72 4.95 -14.86 -2.49
CA SER A 72 4.53 -15.86 -1.51
C SER A 72 3.06 -15.77 -1.16
N ARG A 73 2.43 -14.61 -1.39
CA ARG A 73 1.02 -14.35 -1.09
C ARG A 73 0.54 -13.11 -1.82
N PHE A 74 -0.66 -13.14 -2.39
CA PHE A 74 -1.28 -11.94 -2.98
C PHE A 74 -2.75 -11.79 -2.61
N LEU A 75 -3.18 -10.53 -2.51
CA LEU A 75 -4.59 -10.16 -2.42
C LEU A 75 -5.11 -9.90 -3.82
N ALA A 76 -6.18 -10.57 -4.21
CA ALA A 76 -6.91 -10.35 -5.45
C ALA A 76 -8.30 -9.80 -5.15
N VAL A 77 -8.74 -8.77 -5.88
CA VAL A 77 -10.05 -8.14 -5.69
C VAL A 77 -10.73 -7.91 -7.02
N ARG A 78 -11.95 -8.43 -7.16
CA ARG A 78 -12.84 -8.23 -8.30
C ARG A 78 -13.71 -6.99 -8.09
N TYR A 79 -13.87 -6.22 -9.15
CA TYR A 79 -14.79 -5.09 -9.25
C TYR A 79 -15.55 -5.15 -10.57
N ASP A 80 -16.80 -4.73 -10.56
CA ASP A 80 -17.58 -4.55 -11.79
C ASP A 80 -17.94 -3.06 -11.93
N PHE A 81 -17.34 -2.40 -12.92
CA PHE A 81 -17.47 -0.98 -13.17
C PHE A 81 -18.56 -0.70 -14.20
N HIS A 82 -19.41 0.27 -13.88
CA HIS A 82 -20.48 0.74 -14.74
C HIS A 82 -20.21 2.18 -15.13
N LEU A 83 -20.37 2.47 -16.42
CA LEU A 83 -20.32 3.83 -16.94
C LEU A 83 -21.72 4.45 -16.99
N PRO A 84 -21.84 5.78 -16.83
CA PRO A 84 -23.11 6.47 -16.99
C PRO A 84 -23.51 6.58 -18.47
N GLN A 85 -22.54 6.59 -19.38
CA GLN A 85 -22.72 6.76 -20.83
C GLN A 85 -21.77 5.87 -21.60
N TYR A 86 -22.11 5.57 -22.85
CA TYR A 86 -21.23 4.84 -23.75
C TYR A 86 -19.93 5.61 -23.99
N SER A 87 -18.81 4.89 -24.05
CA SER A 87 -17.53 5.46 -24.50
C SER A 87 -16.99 4.63 -25.67
N PRO A 88 -16.52 5.25 -26.76
CA PRO A 88 -16.10 4.54 -27.98
C PRO A 88 -14.74 3.84 -27.84
N ASP A 89 -14.02 4.03 -26.74
CA ASP A 89 -12.68 3.49 -26.52
C ASP A 89 -12.52 3.00 -25.06
N ASN A 90 -11.28 2.64 -24.68
CA ASN A 90 -10.96 2.20 -23.31
C ASN A 90 -10.15 3.25 -22.52
N ASN A 91 -10.12 4.51 -22.96
CA ASN A 91 -9.34 5.57 -22.30
C ASN A 91 -9.84 5.84 -20.87
N VAL A 92 -11.10 5.54 -20.57
CA VAL A 92 -11.66 5.58 -19.22
C VAL A 92 -10.88 4.71 -18.21
N ILE A 93 -10.35 3.56 -18.63
CA ILE A 93 -9.51 2.69 -17.77
C ILE A 93 -8.13 3.33 -17.57
N THR A 94 -7.57 3.91 -18.62
CA THR A 94 -6.27 4.61 -18.55
C THR A 94 -6.34 5.79 -17.58
N GLU A 95 -7.38 6.62 -17.67
CA GLU A 95 -7.59 7.75 -16.77
C GLU A 95 -7.82 7.31 -15.34
N PHE A 96 -8.61 6.26 -15.14
CA PHE A 96 -8.78 5.65 -13.82
C PHE A 96 -7.44 5.18 -13.22
N HIS A 97 -6.58 4.52 -14.00
CA HIS A 97 -5.25 4.12 -13.54
C HIS A 97 -4.34 5.31 -13.22
N ARG A 98 -4.43 6.40 -13.99
CA ARG A 98 -3.67 7.64 -13.75
C ARG A 98 -3.93 8.20 -12.36
N LEU A 99 -5.14 8.03 -11.83
CA LEU A 99 -5.52 8.46 -10.49
C LEU A 99 -5.25 7.39 -9.42
N LEU A 100 -5.69 6.15 -9.66
CA LEU A 100 -5.64 5.08 -8.66
C LEU A 100 -4.21 4.65 -8.34
N ILE A 101 -3.36 4.45 -9.36
CA ILE A 101 -2.05 3.83 -9.20
C ILE A 101 -1.11 4.71 -8.35
N PRO A 102 -1.00 6.04 -8.56
CA PRO A 102 -0.22 6.90 -7.67
C PRO A 102 -0.72 6.90 -6.22
N ALA A 103 -2.04 6.93 -6.01
CA ALA A 103 -2.63 6.90 -4.68
C ALA A 103 -2.33 5.58 -3.95
N LEU A 104 -2.48 4.45 -4.63
CA LEU A 104 -2.14 3.13 -4.09
C LEU A 104 -0.63 3.01 -3.83
N ARG A 105 0.25 3.56 -4.69
CA ARG A 105 1.70 3.59 -4.45
C ARG A 105 2.08 4.40 -3.21
N LYS A 106 1.37 5.50 -2.95
CA LYS A 106 1.61 6.33 -1.75
C LYS A 106 1.29 5.56 -0.47
N ILE A 107 0.25 4.73 -0.48
CA ILE A 107 -0.21 3.97 0.69
C ILE A 107 0.55 2.65 0.82
N TYR A 108 0.86 2.00 -0.31
CA TYR A 108 1.48 0.68 -0.39
C TYR A 108 2.75 0.68 -1.28
N PRO A 109 3.79 1.46 -0.93
CA PRO A 109 4.95 1.70 -1.80
C PRO A 109 5.78 0.45 -2.12
N LYS A 110 5.70 -0.55 -1.23
CA LYS A 110 6.40 -1.84 -1.38
C LYS A 110 5.57 -2.89 -2.14
N SER A 111 4.28 -2.64 -2.36
CA SER A 111 3.42 -3.55 -3.09
C SER A 111 3.62 -3.36 -4.59
N PHE A 112 3.54 -4.46 -5.34
CA PHE A 112 3.19 -4.36 -6.75
C PHE A 112 1.69 -4.12 -6.91
N MET A 113 1.26 -3.70 -8.11
CA MET A 113 -0.12 -3.82 -8.55
C MET A 113 -0.15 -4.48 -9.92
N ARG A 114 -0.87 -5.58 -10.05
CA ARG A 114 -1.16 -6.19 -11.36
C ARG A 114 -2.65 -6.12 -11.60
N VAL A 115 -3.04 -5.65 -12.77
CA VAL A 115 -4.44 -5.39 -13.09
C VAL A 115 -4.81 -6.17 -14.34
N PHE A 116 -6.03 -6.67 -14.36
CA PHE A 116 -6.64 -7.28 -15.53
C PHE A 116 -8.05 -6.74 -15.67
N TRP A 117 -8.45 -6.37 -16.88
CA TRP A 117 -9.79 -5.87 -17.13
C TRP A 117 -10.36 -6.43 -18.41
N VAL A 118 -11.69 -6.52 -18.46
CA VAL A 118 -12.46 -6.95 -19.63
C VAL A 118 -13.61 -5.99 -19.83
N ARG A 119 -13.77 -5.52 -21.06
CA ARG A 119 -14.91 -4.73 -21.51
C ARG A 119 -16.04 -5.66 -21.94
N GLU A 120 -17.25 -5.35 -21.52
CA GLU A 120 -18.46 -6.03 -21.99
C GLU A 120 -19.59 -5.04 -22.27
N GLN A 121 -20.44 -5.39 -23.22
CA GLN A 121 -21.67 -4.67 -23.51
C GLN A 121 -22.75 -5.68 -23.86
N ASN A 122 -23.81 -5.68 -23.06
CA ASN A 122 -24.95 -6.56 -23.24
C ASN A 122 -26.19 -5.71 -23.58
N LYS A 123 -27.27 -5.82 -22.79
CA LYS A 123 -28.52 -5.07 -23.01
C LYS A 123 -28.43 -3.59 -22.64
N ALA A 124 -27.46 -3.19 -21.83
CA ALA A 124 -27.32 -1.80 -21.39
C ALA A 124 -26.67 -0.94 -22.49
N PRO A 125 -27.08 0.34 -22.62
CA PRO A 125 -26.51 1.24 -23.62
C PRO A 125 -25.05 1.59 -23.35
N ALA A 126 -24.67 1.69 -22.07
CA ALA A 126 -23.29 1.89 -21.65
C ALA A 126 -22.59 0.55 -21.39
N GLN A 127 -21.31 0.46 -21.76
CA GLN A 127 -20.50 -0.72 -21.48
C GLN A 127 -20.14 -0.84 -20.00
N HIS A 128 -19.86 -2.07 -19.57
CA HIS A 128 -19.34 -2.40 -18.25
C HIS A 128 -17.90 -2.89 -18.35
N TYR A 129 -17.14 -2.75 -17.27
CA TYR A 129 -15.83 -3.37 -17.14
C TYR A 129 -15.78 -4.32 -15.95
N HIS A 130 -15.40 -5.55 -16.22
CA HIS A 130 -14.94 -6.46 -15.19
C HIS A 130 -13.47 -6.21 -14.90
N TYR A 131 -13.11 -6.04 -13.65
CA TYR A 131 -11.78 -5.61 -13.24
C TYR A 131 -11.25 -6.49 -12.11
N LEU A 132 -9.99 -6.88 -12.20
CA LEU A 132 -9.25 -7.63 -11.20
C LEU A 132 -8.00 -6.86 -10.80
N LEU A 133 -7.91 -6.49 -9.53
CA LEU A 133 -6.71 -5.90 -8.93
C LEU A 133 -5.99 -6.94 -8.08
N MET A 134 -4.71 -7.17 -8.35
CA MET A 134 -3.85 -8.03 -7.54
C MET A 134 -2.72 -7.21 -6.93
N MET A 135 -2.50 -7.38 -5.63
CA MET A 135 -1.49 -6.67 -4.84
C MET A 135 -0.74 -7.64 -3.92
N ASP A 136 0.44 -7.24 -3.43
CA ASP A 136 1.22 -8.04 -2.49
C ASP A 136 0.44 -8.27 -1.19
N GLY A 137 0.17 -9.53 -0.88
CA GLY A 137 -0.60 -9.93 0.30
C GLY A 137 0.12 -9.64 1.61
N ASN A 138 1.45 -9.49 1.58
CA ASN A 138 2.26 -9.06 2.72
C ASN A 138 2.09 -7.58 3.01
N ALA A 139 1.85 -6.76 1.98
CA ALA A 139 1.54 -5.35 2.13
C ALA A 139 0.07 -5.10 2.46
N VAL A 140 -0.86 -5.87 1.86
CA VAL A 140 -2.30 -5.67 2.01
C VAL A 140 -3.02 -6.99 2.28
N ARG A 141 -3.70 -7.08 3.43
CA ARG A 141 -4.46 -8.28 3.82
C ARG A 141 -5.97 -8.15 3.66
N HIS A 142 -6.49 -6.94 3.53
CA HIS A 142 -7.93 -6.69 3.43
C HIS A 142 -8.23 -5.51 2.51
N PRO A 143 -9.25 -5.58 1.63
CA PRO A 143 -9.45 -4.60 0.57
C PRO A 143 -10.22 -3.35 1.00
N HIS A 144 -10.64 -3.20 2.26
CA HIS A 144 -11.52 -2.08 2.68
C HIS A 144 -11.02 -0.69 2.23
N LYS A 145 -9.74 -0.37 2.49
CA LYS A 145 -9.13 0.90 2.07
C LYS A 145 -9.02 1.00 0.54
N ILE A 146 -8.66 -0.09 -0.13
CA ILE A 146 -8.58 -0.15 -1.60
C ILE A 146 -9.96 0.12 -2.21
N ASN A 147 -11.02 -0.51 -1.67
CA ASN A 147 -12.39 -0.36 -2.15
C ASN A 147 -12.87 1.09 -2.05
N GLN A 148 -12.50 1.82 -0.99
CA GLN A 148 -12.80 3.25 -0.85
C GLN A 148 -12.12 4.07 -1.95
N LEU A 149 -10.84 3.81 -2.22
CA LEU A 149 -10.09 4.50 -3.28
C LEU A 149 -10.60 4.17 -4.67
N VAL A 150 -10.87 2.89 -4.95
CA VAL A 150 -11.43 2.45 -6.24
C VAL A 150 -12.78 3.12 -6.50
N LYS A 151 -13.68 3.15 -5.51
CA LYS A 151 -14.97 3.85 -5.62
C LYS A 151 -14.79 5.34 -5.88
N CYS A 152 -13.92 5.99 -5.11
CA CYS A 152 -13.67 7.43 -5.22
C CYS A 152 -13.11 7.78 -6.60
N TYR A 153 -12.03 7.12 -7.02
CA TYR A 153 -11.35 7.45 -8.27
C TYR A 153 -12.08 6.97 -9.52
N TRP A 154 -12.86 5.89 -9.46
CA TRP A 154 -13.73 5.52 -10.57
C TRP A 154 -14.82 6.56 -10.79
N LYS A 155 -15.49 7.00 -9.71
CA LYS A 155 -16.49 8.07 -9.75
C LYS A 155 -15.88 9.37 -10.25
N HIS A 156 -14.67 9.73 -9.79
CA HIS A 156 -13.99 10.94 -10.22
C HIS A 156 -13.58 10.89 -11.71
N ALA A 157 -13.05 9.76 -12.19
CA ALA A 157 -12.60 9.63 -13.57
C ALA A 157 -13.75 9.58 -14.59
N THR A 158 -14.91 9.05 -14.21
CA THR A 158 -15.96 8.67 -15.19
C THR A 158 -17.38 9.09 -14.82
N GLY A 159 -17.63 9.56 -13.60
CA GLY A 159 -18.98 9.69 -13.03
C GLY A 159 -19.69 8.36 -12.79
N GLY A 160 -19.02 7.23 -13.05
CA GLY A 160 -19.58 5.89 -12.98
C GLY A 160 -19.72 5.31 -11.59
N ARG A 161 -20.26 4.09 -11.53
CA ARG A 161 -20.50 3.34 -10.29
C ARG A 161 -19.67 2.07 -10.24
N VAL A 162 -19.25 1.69 -9.04
CA VAL A 162 -18.52 0.45 -8.78
C VAL A 162 -19.43 -0.51 -8.03
N TRP A 163 -19.70 -1.67 -8.62
CA TRP A 163 -20.33 -2.78 -7.93
C TRP A 163 -19.26 -3.68 -7.30
N LEU A 164 -19.49 -4.05 -6.04
CA LEU A 164 -18.63 -4.95 -5.27
C LEU A 164 -19.34 -6.29 -5.14
N PRO A 165 -18.89 -7.35 -5.84
CA PRO A 165 -19.46 -8.68 -5.66
C PRO A 165 -19.34 -9.14 -4.21
N LYS A 166 -20.35 -9.89 -3.72
CA LYS A 166 -20.21 -10.68 -2.50
C LYS A 166 -19.01 -11.61 -2.64
N HIS A 167 -18.23 -11.75 -1.56
CA HIS A 167 -16.98 -12.52 -1.54
C HIS A 167 -16.05 -12.17 -2.72
N GLY A 168 -15.96 -10.87 -3.03
CA GLY A 168 -15.25 -10.35 -4.19
C GLY A 168 -13.73 -10.23 -4.03
N TYR A 169 -13.16 -10.74 -2.94
CA TYR A 169 -11.71 -10.74 -2.73
C TYR A 169 -11.21 -12.09 -2.24
N TYR A 170 -9.96 -12.40 -2.59
CA TYR A 170 -9.28 -13.67 -2.34
C TYR A 170 -7.88 -13.35 -1.84
N LEU A 171 -7.47 -13.95 -0.73
CA LEU A 171 -6.10 -13.89 -0.25
C LEU A 171 -5.45 -15.24 -0.54
N VAL A 172 -4.62 -15.29 -1.57
CA VAL A 172 -4.03 -16.55 -2.07
C VAL A 172 -2.62 -16.67 -1.51
N ASN A 173 -2.37 -17.71 -0.72
CA ASN A 173 -1.05 -18.06 -0.20
C ASN A 173 -0.29 -18.95 -1.21
N ARG A 174 1.03 -19.06 -1.03
CA ARG A 174 1.83 -20.10 -1.69
C ARG A 174 1.26 -21.46 -1.29
N ASP A 175 1.09 -22.33 -2.28
CA ASP A 175 0.62 -23.72 -2.14
C ASP A 175 -0.86 -23.85 -1.73
N ASP A 176 -1.59 -22.74 -1.67
CA ASP A 176 -3.04 -22.71 -1.43
C ASP A 176 -3.81 -22.85 -2.75
N THR A 177 -3.88 -24.10 -3.22
CA THR A 177 -4.54 -24.48 -4.47
C THR A 177 -6.04 -24.24 -4.42
N GLU A 178 -6.67 -24.32 -3.24
CA GLU A 178 -8.10 -24.06 -3.06
C GLU A 178 -8.43 -22.59 -3.29
N ALA A 179 -7.72 -21.66 -2.64
CA ALA A 179 -7.94 -20.23 -2.82
C ALA A 179 -7.62 -19.78 -4.26
N LEU A 180 -6.57 -20.35 -4.88
CA LEU A 180 -6.23 -20.09 -6.27
C LEU A 180 -7.34 -20.57 -7.23
N THR A 181 -7.84 -21.79 -7.02
CA THR A 181 -8.93 -22.36 -7.82
C THR A 181 -10.19 -21.55 -7.67
N ALA A 182 -10.56 -21.16 -6.45
CA ALA A 182 -11.74 -20.33 -6.19
C ALA A 182 -11.63 -18.95 -6.86
N LEU A 183 -10.45 -18.32 -6.83
CA LEU A 183 -10.19 -17.10 -7.55
C LEU A 183 -10.38 -17.30 -9.06
N LEU A 184 -9.69 -18.27 -9.66
CA LEU A 184 -9.73 -18.55 -11.11
C LEU A 184 -11.15 -18.88 -11.58
N LEU A 185 -11.86 -19.72 -10.83
CA LEU A 185 -13.27 -20.02 -11.06
C LEU A 185 -14.12 -18.73 -11.07
N ARG A 186 -13.94 -17.84 -10.08
CA ARG A 186 -14.70 -16.59 -10.00
C ARG A 186 -14.40 -15.61 -11.13
N VAL A 187 -13.13 -15.50 -11.53
CA VAL A 187 -12.71 -14.54 -12.56
C VAL A 187 -12.87 -15.07 -13.98
N SER A 188 -12.97 -16.40 -14.19
CA SER A 188 -13.26 -16.99 -15.49
C SER A 188 -14.57 -16.48 -16.11
N TYR A 189 -15.53 -16.07 -15.26
CA TYR A 189 -16.76 -15.38 -15.66
C TYR A 189 -16.48 -14.18 -16.58
N PHE A 190 -15.36 -13.48 -16.39
CA PHE A 190 -14.99 -12.33 -17.22
C PHE A 190 -14.90 -12.68 -18.70
N ALA A 191 -14.57 -13.93 -19.04
CA ALA A 191 -14.39 -14.37 -20.41
C ALA A 191 -15.69 -14.81 -21.10
N LYS A 192 -16.85 -14.78 -20.43
CA LYS A 192 -18.14 -15.14 -21.04
C LYS A 192 -18.33 -14.41 -22.39
N ARG A 193 -18.47 -15.17 -23.47
CA ARG A 193 -18.45 -14.69 -24.86
C ARG A 193 -19.69 -13.86 -25.22
N TYR A 194 -20.85 -14.25 -24.71
CA TYR A 194 -22.14 -13.63 -25.05
C TYR A 194 -22.15 -12.11 -24.86
N SER A 195 -21.60 -11.58 -23.76
CA SER A 195 -21.60 -10.13 -23.48
C SER A 195 -20.54 -9.34 -24.25
N LYS A 196 -19.87 -9.96 -25.24
CA LYS A 196 -18.75 -9.36 -25.99
C LYS A 196 -19.00 -9.30 -27.49
N THR A 197 -20.09 -9.89 -27.98
CA THR A 197 -20.43 -9.94 -29.42
C THR A 197 -20.92 -8.60 -29.96
N HIS A 198 -21.35 -7.68 -29.09
CA HIS A 198 -21.89 -6.37 -29.48
C HIS A 198 -20.85 -5.25 -29.46
N VAL A 199 -19.57 -5.59 -29.24
CA VAL A 199 -18.47 -4.62 -29.22
C VAL A 199 -17.83 -4.57 -30.60
N ALA A 200 -17.56 -3.37 -31.12
CA ALA A 200 -16.90 -3.18 -32.41
C ALA A 200 -15.51 -3.83 -32.45
N ASP A 201 -15.16 -4.44 -33.59
CA ASP A 201 -13.94 -5.26 -33.77
C ASP A 201 -12.63 -4.51 -33.50
N ASN A 202 -12.63 -3.19 -33.66
CA ASN A 202 -11.47 -2.32 -33.42
C ASN A 202 -11.23 -1.98 -31.94
N ILE A 203 -12.15 -2.34 -31.04
CA ILE A 203 -12.03 -2.04 -29.61
C ILE A 203 -11.46 -3.24 -28.88
N GLY A 204 -10.32 -3.04 -28.19
CA GLY A 204 -9.72 -4.07 -27.34
C GLY A 204 -10.69 -4.55 -26.25
N LEU A 205 -10.99 -5.85 -26.24
CA LEU A 205 -11.94 -6.46 -25.29
C LEU A 205 -11.35 -6.64 -23.88
N SER A 206 -10.03 -6.72 -23.75
CA SER A 206 -9.37 -6.93 -22.47
C SER A 206 -7.99 -6.30 -22.44
N GLY A 207 -7.50 -5.99 -21.24
CA GLY A 207 -6.14 -5.51 -21.04
C GLY A 207 -5.54 -5.97 -19.71
N THR A 208 -4.21 -5.99 -19.68
CA THR A 208 -3.41 -6.28 -18.50
C THR A 208 -2.34 -5.21 -18.34
N GLN A 209 -2.04 -4.84 -17.10
CA GLN A 209 -0.93 -3.94 -16.81
C GLN A 209 -0.26 -4.37 -15.50
N HIS A 210 1.07 -4.33 -15.49
CA HIS A 210 1.85 -4.59 -14.29
C HIS A 210 2.60 -3.34 -13.84
N TYR A 211 2.28 -2.87 -12.65
CA TYR A 211 2.98 -1.80 -11.96
C TYR A 211 3.88 -2.45 -10.90
N SER A 212 5.17 -2.45 -11.17
CA SER A 212 6.17 -2.93 -10.22
C SER A 212 6.17 -2.07 -8.95
N CYS A 213 6.59 -2.68 -7.83
CA CYS A 213 6.86 -1.95 -6.60
C CYS A 213 7.90 -0.86 -6.86
N LEU A 214 7.86 0.23 -6.10
CA LEU A 214 8.91 1.23 -6.15
C LEU A 214 10.20 0.57 -5.65
N LYS A 215 11.12 0.22 -6.57
CA LYS A 215 12.49 -0.16 -6.17
C LYS A 215 13.02 1.02 -5.36
N LYS A 216 13.58 0.78 -4.17
CA LYS A 216 14.47 1.78 -3.57
C LYS A 216 15.48 2.13 -4.67
N ALA A 217 15.69 3.42 -4.93
CA ALA A 217 16.82 3.84 -5.75
C ALA A 217 18.04 3.04 -5.26
N ARG A 218 18.72 2.32 -6.16
CA ARG A 218 20.04 1.77 -5.83
C ARG A 218 20.81 2.95 -5.24
N ARG A 219 21.38 2.79 -4.05
CA ARG A 219 22.45 3.70 -3.62
C ARG A 219 23.51 3.60 -4.73
N ILE A 220 23.55 4.60 -5.60
CA ILE A 220 24.73 4.82 -6.43
C ILE A 220 25.81 5.09 -5.40
N LYS A 221 26.78 4.17 -5.27
CA LYS A 221 28.02 4.51 -4.55
C LYS A 221 28.52 5.77 -5.25
N PRO A 222 28.78 6.88 -4.53
CA PRO A 222 29.31 8.06 -5.20
C PRO A 222 30.59 7.62 -5.90
N ALA A 223 30.60 7.68 -7.24
CA ALA A 223 31.84 7.72 -7.96
C ALA A 223 32.57 8.96 -7.42
N GLN A 224 33.81 8.78 -6.96
CA GLN A 224 34.66 9.91 -6.60
C GLN A 224 34.85 10.74 -7.87
N LEU A 225 34.02 11.76 -8.02
CA LEU A 225 34.24 12.85 -8.96
C LEU A 225 35.41 13.67 -8.39
N GLN A 226 36.61 13.33 -8.83
CA GLN A 226 37.75 14.24 -8.80
C GLN A 226 37.40 15.43 -9.69
N ILE A 227 37.01 16.54 -9.07
CA ILE A 227 36.83 17.81 -9.77
C ILE A 227 37.98 18.71 -9.34
N ASN A 228 38.91 18.96 -10.26
CA ASN A 228 39.89 20.03 -10.13
C ASN A 228 39.15 21.38 -10.20
N PRO A 229 39.43 22.33 -9.28
CA PRO A 229 38.71 23.59 -9.25
C PRO A 229 39.15 24.49 -10.42
N ALA A 230 38.21 24.84 -11.30
CA ALA A 230 38.35 25.96 -12.22
C ALA A 230 37.96 27.25 -11.50
N SER A 231 38.79 28.27 -11.64
CA SER A 231 38.61 29.61 -11.08
C SER A 231 37.33 30.26 -11.61
N SER A 232 36.52 30.81 -10.71
CA SER A 232 35.53 31.83 -11.07
C SER A 232 35.36 32.81 -9.91
N VAL A 233 35.30 34.09 -10.28
CA VAL A 233 35.36 35.28 -9.42
C VAL A 233 34.00 35.51 -8.73
N PRO A 234 33.95 35.98 -7.47
CA PRO A 234 32.68 36.22 -6.77
C PRO A 234 31.97 37.47 -7.30
N ALA A 235 30.68 37.34 -7.58
CA ALA A 235 29.80 38.48 -7.85
C ALA A 235 29.39 39.15 -6.53
N GLN A 236 30.16 40.15 -6.09
CA GLN A 236 29.79 41.07 -5.02
C GLN A 236 30.36 42.46 -5.32
N GLU A 237 29.72 43.18 -6.25
CA GLU A 237 29.99 44.62 -6.42
C GLU A 237 28.75 45.52 -6.35
N HIS A 238 27.52 45.03 -6.21
CA HIS A 238 26.33 45.91 -6.19
C HIS A 238 25.28 45.51 -5.13
N CYS A 239 25.66 45.51 -3.85
CA CYS A 239 24.69 45.64 -2.76
C CYS A 239 25.10 46.79 -1.83
N PRO A 240 24.44 47.95 -1.92
CA PRO A 240 24.63 49.03 -0.96
C PRO A 240 23.72 48.76 0.25
N LEU A 241 24.33 48.45 1.40
CA LEU A 241 23.97 48.80 2.79
C LEU A 241 24.40 47.72 3.80
N PRO A 242 24.84 48.10 5.02
CA PRO A 242 25.67 47.26 5.87
C PRO A 242 24.83 46.45 6.88
N GLY A 243 25.07 45.13 6.93
CA GLY A 243 24.52 44.24 7.96
C GLY A 243 25.64 43.48 8.65
N LYS A 244 25.87 43.80 9.92
CA LYS A 244 26.90 43.21 10.80
C LYS A 244 26.54 41.76 11.17
N LEU A 245 27.49 40.83 11.04
CA LEU A 245 27.33 39.41 11.42
C LEU A 245 27.76 39.21 12.88
N ASP A 246 26.91 38.56 13.67
CA ASP A 246 27.05 38.40 15.12
C ASP A 246 28.15 37.39 15.54
N SER A 247 28.82 37.72 16.65
CA SER A 247 30.00 37.06 17.24
C SER A 247 29.77 35.65 17.82
N LEU A 248 28.67 34.98 17.48
CA LEU A 248 28.19 33.77 18.16
C LEU A 248 28.52 32.45 17.44
N PHE A 249 29.23 32.50 16.31
CA PHE A 249 29.63 31.32 15.54
C PHE A 249 31.13 30.97 15.69
N ALA A 250 31.76 31.38 16.78
CA ALA A 250 33.11 30.97 17.11
C ALA A 250 33.11 29.67 17.95
N GLU A 251 33.46 28.55 17.29
CA GLU A 251 34.06 27.30 17.82
C GLU A 251 33.28 26.50 18.90
N LYS A 252 33.38 25.16 19.05
CA LYS A 252 34.55 24.27 18.97
C LYS A 252 34.11 22.79 18.92
N GLU A 253 34.91 21.94 18.26
CA GLU A 253 34.78 20.48 18.27
C GLU A 253 35.01 19.88 19.66
N ASN A 254 34.32 18.78 19.99
CA ASN A 254 34.92 17.74 20.82
C ASN A 254 34.30 16.35 20.64
N ARG A 255 35.19 15.36 20.67
CA ARG A 255 35.04 13.93 20.41
C ARG A 255 34.88 13.20 21.75
N ALA A 256 33.91 12.29 21.89
CA ALA A 256 33.90 11.30 22.98
C ALA A 256 33.15 10.02 22.60
N GLN A 257 33.65 8.91 23.15
CA GLN A 257 33.41 7.49 22.87
C GLN A 257 32.34 6.85 23.77
N PHE A 258 31.82 5.70 23.30
CA PHE A 258 31.33 4.49 24.00
C PHE A 258 30.16 4.57 25.03
N SER A 259 29.09 3.80 24.79
CA SER A 259 28.84 2.48 25.43
C SER A 259 27.37 2.04 25.28
N GLN A 260 27.16 0.72 25.18
CA GLN A 260 25.86 0.05 25.21
C GLN A 260 25.23 0.18 26.61
N ILE A 261 23.93 0.44 26.71
CA ILE A 261 23.17 0.28 27.97
C ILE A 261 21.86 -0.45 27.67
N GLU A 262 21.73 -1.64 28.25
CA GLU A 262 20.52 -2.43 28.35
C GLU A 262 19.61 -1.94 29.50
N ASN A 263 18.30 -2.04 29.28
CA ASN A 263 17.19 -2.23 30.25
C ASN A 263 16.98 -1.21 31.40
N GLU A 264 16.00 -0.31 31.24
CA GLU A 264 15.35 0.41 32.36
C GLU A 264 13.83 0.13 32.39
N THR A 265 13.28 -0.09 33.59
CA THR A 265 11.88 -0.50 33.83
C THR A 265 10.88 0.68 33.86
N PRO A 266 9.62 0.48 33.42
CA PRO A 266 8.59 1.54 33.32
C PRO A 266 8.30 2.29 34.64
N GLU A 267 8.54 1.67 35.79
CA GLU A 267 8.23 2.19 37.12
C GLU A 267 9.08 3.42 37.50
N ALA A 268 10.35 3.47 37.10
CA ALA A 268 11.24 4.61 37.37
C ALA A 268 10.84 5.88 36.61
N LEU A 269 10.13 5.73 35.48
CA LEU A 269 9.62 6.86 34.69
C LEU A 269 8.34 7.47 35.27
N LEU A 270 7.68 6.76 36.19
CA LEU A 270 6.36 7.11 36.73
C LEU A 270 6.42 8.11 37.90
N ALA A 271 7.54 8.17 38.63
CA ALA A 271 7.73 8.98 39.84
C ALA A 271 7.61 10.51 39.61
N TYR A 272 7.62 10.95 38.35
CA TYR A 272 7.57 12.36 37.96
C TYR A 272 6.19 12.85 37.52
N VAL A 273 5.17 11.98 37.56
CA VAL A 273 3.79 12.32 37.21
C VAL A 273 3.02 12.58 38.50
N THR A 274 2.50 13.80 38.64
CA THR A 274 2.04 14.36 39.93
C THR A 274 0.74 13.76 40.48
N MET A 275 0.07 12.83 39.81
CA MET A 275 -1.11 12.15 40.35
C MET A 275 -1.22 10.73 39.78
N LEU A 276 -1.77 9.82 40.57
CA LEU A 276 -1.96 8.40 40.28
C LEU A 276 -2.62 8.19 38.90
N VAL A 277 -1.90 7.57 37.96
CA VAL A 277 -2.40 7.30 36.59
C VAL A 277 -2.33 5.82 36.24
N ASP A 278 -3.42 5.34 35.64
CA ASP A 278 -3.59 4.02 35.02
C ASP A 278 -2.48 3.71 33.99
N LYS A 279 -1.84 2.54 34.15
CA LYS A 279 -0.75 2.01 33.32
C LYS A 279 -1.06 2.01 31.82
N LYS A 280 -2.34 2.04 31.40
CA LYS A 280 -2.74 2.14 29.98
C LYS A 280 -2.31 3.44 29.28
N SER A 281 -2.10 4.54 30.01
CA SER A 281 -1.77 5.86 29.43
C SER A 281 -0.33 5.96 28.90
N PHE A 282 0.56 5.06 29.32
CA PHE A 282 1.97 5.04 28.91
C PHE A 282 2.24 4.33 27.57
N ARG A 283 1.21 3.98 26.80
CA ARG A 283 1.38 3.27 25.52
C ARG A 283 2.04 4.12 24.41
N SER A 284 2.10 5.44 24.57
CA SER A 284 2.73 6.32 23.59
C SER A 284 4.26 6.31 23.70
N LYS A 285 4.92 5.66 22.73
CA LYS A 285 6.40 5.64 22.63
C LYS A 285 7.01 7.05 22.49
N ALA A 286 6.27 8.02 21.99
CA ALA A 286 6.73 9.40 21.88
C ALA A 286 6.74 10.09 23.24
N LEU A 287 5.66 9.95 24.02
CA LEU A 287 5.56 10.47 25.37
C LEU A 287 6.65 9.87 26.29
N LEU A 288 6.84 8.55 26.23
CA LEU A 288 7.90 7.86 26.98
C LEU A 288 9.30 8.41 26.67
N ARG A 289 9.60 8.68 25.40
CA ARG A 289 10.88 9.26 24.99
C ARG A 289 11.05 10.70 25.49
N ALA A 290 10.00 11.51 25.40
CA ALA A 290 10.03 12.90 25.88
C ALA A 290 10.22 12.94 27.40
N LEU A 291 9.50 12.10 28.15
CA LEU A 291 9.65 12.00 29.61
C LEU A 291 11.05 11.53 30.02
N ARG A 292 11.63 10.56 29.32
CA ARG A 292 13.03 10.12 29.55
C ARG A 292 14.04 11.25 29.34
N ARG A 293 13.86 12.04 28.29
CA ARG A 293 14.74 13.19 28.00
C ARG A 293 14.61 14.28 29.04
N LEU A 294 13.38 14.61 29.43
CA LEU A 294 13.11 15.55 30.52
C LEU A 294 13.72 15.09 31.85
N HIS A 295 13.62 13.78 32.15
CA HIS A 295 14.21 13.18 33.34
C HIS A 295 15.74 13.25 33.33
N ALA A 296 16.37 12.84 32.23
CA ALA A 296 17.82 12.93 32.06
C ALA A 296 18.33 14.37 32.20
N PHE A 297 17.60 15.35 31.64
CA PHE A 297 17.94 16.76 31.78
C PHE A 297 17.84 17.25 33.23
N LYS A 298 16.76 16.93 33.94
CA LYS A 298 16.59 17.33 35.36
C LYS A 298 17.61 16.67 36.29
N LYS A 299 18.09 15.45 35.97
CA LYS A 299 19.16 14.77 36.72
C LYS A 299 20.51 15.48 36.56
N ILE A 300 20.75 16.09 35.40
CA ILE A 300 22.01 16.78 35.05
C ILE A 300 22.01 18.24 35.54
N SER A 301 20.86 18.92 35.48
CA SER A 301 20.73 20.34 35.87
C SER A 301 19.56 20.54 36.83
N PRO A 302 19.73 20.24 38.13
CA PRO A 302 18.65 20.31 39.12
C PRO A 302 18.18 21.75 39.45
N LEU A 303 18.92 22.77 39.01
CA LEU A 303 18.68 24.18 39.38
C LEU A 303 18.14 25.06 38.24
N ILE A 304 17.86 24.51 37.06
CA ILE A 304 17.39 25.31 35.90
C ILE A 304 15.87 25.14 35.74
N THR A 305 15.12 26.19 36.08
CA THR A 305 13.69 26.30 35.73
C THR A 305 13.50 26.22 34.22
N PRO A 306 12.45 25.53 33.69
CA PRO A 306 12.36 25.13 32.29
C PRO A 306 12.15 26.27 31.28
N SER A 307 12.17 27.52 31.73
CA SER A 307 11.77 28.70 30.97
C SER A 307 12.92 29.35 30.19
N SER A 308 14.18 28.99 30.46
CA SER A 308 15.34 29.58 29.78
C SER A 308 15.87 28.65 28.68
N THR A 309 15.37 28.91 27.47
CA THR A 309 16.06 28.73 26.17
C THR A 309 16.70 27.37 25.91
N ILE A 310 15.92 26.30 26.04
CA ILE A 310 16.23 25.07 25.30
C ILE A 310 15.83 25.36 23.84
N ASN A 311 16.80 25.69 22.99
CA ASN A 311 16.62 25.90 21.56
C ASN A 311 16.12 24.59 20.92
N SER A 312 14.81 24.38 20.93
CA SER A 312 14.18 23.34 20.14
C SER A 312 14.31 23.74 18.68
N SER A 313 15.17 23.06 17.92
CA SER A 313 15.26 23.10 16.46
C SER A 313 13.99 22.48 15.84
N THR A 314 12.83 22.98 16.24
CA THR A 314 11.53 22.52 15.75
C THR A 314 11.14 23.45 14.62
N SER A 315 10.99 22.86 13.43
CA SER A 315 10.54 23.61 12.25
C SER A 315 9.30 24.45 12.59
N PRO A 316 9.23 25.73 12.17
CA PRO A 316 8.08 26.60 12.41
C PRO A 316 6.73 25.97 12.01
N HIS A 317 6.76 25.10 10.98
CA HIS A 317 5.61 24.31 10.55
C HIS A 317 5.05 23.41 11.67
N TRP A 318 5.91 22.64 12.35
CA TRP A 318 5.48 21.73 13.41
C TRP A 318 5.15 22.45 14.72
N LEU A 319 5.80 23.57 14.97
CA LEU A 319 5.46 24.45 16.08
C LEU A 319 4.01 24.94 15.99
N ARG A 320 3.59 25.43 14.81
CA ARG A 320 2.21 25.87 14.58
C ARG A 320 1.19 24.75 14.81
N HIS A 321 1.49 23.54 14.37
CA HIS A 321 0.61 22.40 14.58
C HIS A 321 0.60 21.89 16.02
N PHE A 322 1.71 22.02 16.76
CA PHE A 322 1.80 21.77 18.19
C PHE A 322 0.85 22.67 18.97
N GLU A 323 0.98 23.98 18.77
CA GLU A 323 0.20 24.96 19.53
C GLU A 323 -1.29 24.83 19.23
N ARG A 324 -1.64 24.70 17.94
CA ARG A 324 -3.03 24.49 17.51
C ARG A 324 -3.61 23.20 18.09
N TYR A 325 -2.89 22.07 17.99
CA TYR A 325 -3.40 20.78 18.47
C TYR A 325 -3.67 20.81 19.98
N TYR A 326 -2.68 21.24 20.78
CA TYR A 326 -2.80 21.18 22.25
C TYR A 326 -3.70 22.28 22.84
N ARG A 327 -3.93 23.39 22.13
CA ARG A 327 -4.82 24.47 22.59
C ARG A 327 -6.29 24.23 22.22
N GLU A 328 -6.58 23.70 21.03
CA GLU A 328 -7.95 23.66 20.49
C GLU A 328 -8.55 22.25 20.38
N TYR A 329 -7.72 21.22 20.12
CA TYR A 329 -8.21 19.89 19.74
C TYR A 329 -8.00 18.84 20.84
N TRP A 330 -6.86 18.90 21.50
CA TRP A 330 -6.51 17.97 22.58
C TRP A 330 -7.43 18.09 23.81
N PRO A 331 -7.85 19.30 24.28
CA PRO A 331 -8.82 19.41 25.38
C PRO A 331 -10.18 18.78 25.05
N CYS A 332 -10.54 18.77 23.76
CA CYS A 332 -11.75 18.16 23.22
C CYS A 332 -11.60 16.63 22.99
N ASN A 333 -10.53 16.02 23.52
CA ASN A 333 -10.22 14.60 23.40
C ASN A 333 -10.07 14.10 21.95
N ILE A 334 -9.69 15.00 21.02
CA ILE A 334 -9.42 14.63 19.64
C ILE A 334 -8.05 13.96 19.52
N SER A 335 -8.01 12.75 18.97
CA SER A 335 -6.75 12.03 18.77
C SER A 335 -5.84 12.70 17.74
N VAL A 336 -4.52 12.61 17.92
CA VAL A 336 -3.50 13.05 16.95
C VAL A 336 -3.77 12.44 15.57
N THR A 337 -4.22 11.19 15.48
CA THR A 337 -4.55 10.54 14.22
C THR A 337 -5.72 11.24 13.51
N GLN A 338 -6.75 11.61 14.25
CA GLN A 338 -7.91 12.35 13.72
C GLN A 338 -7.52 13.78 13.32
N TYR A 339 -6.76 14.47 14.17
CA TYR A 339 -6.22 15.80 13.85
C TYR A 339 -5.33 15.77 12.60
N CYS A 340 -4.48 14.76 12.47
CA CYS A 340 -3.67 14.57 11.27
C CYS A 340 -4.52 14.33 10.02
N HIS A 341 -5.66 13.66 10.15
CA HIS A 341 -6.59 13.47 9.05
C HIS A 341 -7.22 14.79 8.59
N TRP A 342 -7.60 15.68 9.51
CA TRP A 342 -8.19 16.99 9.18
C TRP A 342 -7.19 17.96 8.56
N TYR A 343 -5.94 17.94 9.04
CA TYR A 343 -4.89 18.86 8.58
C TYR A 343 -3.95 18.23 7.53
N TYR A 344 -4.31 17.07 6.99
CA TYR A 344 -3.52 16.33 6.00
C TYR A 344 -2.05 16.09 6.42
N LEU A 345 -1.82 15.95 7.72
CA LEU A 345 -0.50 15.71 8.29
C LEU A 345 -0.16 14.21 8.28
N ASN A 346 1.13 13.90 8.19
CA ASN A 346 1.60 12.52 8.36
C ASN A 346 1.58 12.15 9.85
N PRO A 347 0.80 11.15 10.29
CA PRO A 347 0.72 10.77 11.70
C PRO A 347 2.05 10.28 12.27
N GLY A 348 2.92 9.67 11.45
CA GLY A 348 4.25 9.23 11.86
C GLY A 348 5.19 10.40 12.13
N THR A 349 5.17 11.43 11.30
CA THR A 349 5.96 12.66 11.56
C THR A 349 5.34 13.48 12.68
N ALA A 350 4.02 13.63 12.66
CA ALA A 350 3.28 14.32 13.70
C ALA A 350 3.47 13.68 15.07
N SER A 351 3.58 12.34 15.14
CA SER A 351 3.84 11.62 16.40
C SER A 351 5.17 11.96 17.08
N ARG A 352 6.08 12.66 16.38
CA ARG A 352 7.31 13.18 16.98
C ARG A 352 7.02 14.41 17.82
N TYR A 353 6.09 15.26 17.39
CA TYR A 353 5.79 16.55 17.99
C TYR A 353 4.47 16.54 18.79
N LEU A 354 3.52 15.67 18.44
CA LEU A 354 2.19 15.55 19.03
C LEU A 354 2.00 14.14 19.59
N CYS A 355 1.43 14.01 20.78
CA CYS A 355 1.14 12.72 21.37
C CYS A 355 -0.21 12.71 22.09
N ASN A 356 -0.89 11.56 22.02
CA ASN A 356 -2.13 11.32 22.73
C ASN A 356 -1.82 10.95 24.19
N TYR A 357 -2.33 11.73 25.13
CA TYR A 357 -2.34 11.39 26.55
C TYR A 357 -3.46 12.15 27.29
N PRO A 358 -3.89 11.69 28.47
CA PRO A 358 -4.96 12.33 29.23
C PRO A 358 -4.63 13.77 29.63
N THR A 359 -5.65 14.65 29.67
CA THR A 359 -5.48 16.09 29.93
C THR A 359 -4.93 16.43 31.31
N ASN A 360 -5.15 15.53 32.28
CA ASN A 360 -4.71 15.64 33.66
C ASN A 360 -3.31 15.06 33.92
N LEU A 361 -2.62 14.51 32.93
CA LEU A 361 -1.34 13.81 33.14
C LEU A 361 -0.16 14.76 33.34
N ILE A 362 0.06 15.66 32.39
CA ILE A 362 1.19 16.59 32.38
C ILE A 362 0.87 17.75 31.43
N ASN A 363 1.33 18.96 31.76
CA ASN A 363 1.11 20.10 30.88
C ASN A 363 1.92 19.95 29.57
N PRO A 364 1.29 19.97 28.37
CA PRO A 364 1.98 19.83 27.08
C PRO A 364 3.10 20.84 26.87
N TRP A 365 2.96 22.06 27.38
CA TRP A 365 3.94 23.12 27.19
C TRP A 365 5.27 22.82 27.89
N LEU A 366 5.27 22.00 28.96
CA LEU A 366 6.49 21.51 29.61
C LEU A 366 7.21 20.44 28.79
N LEU A 367 6.49 19.74 27.91
CA LEU A 367 7.04 18.72 27.02
C LEU A 367 7.47 19.27 25.65
N LYS A 368 7.13 20.52 25.34
CA LYS A 368 7.38 21.16 24.04
C LYS A 368 8.84 21.11 23.59
N ALA A 369 9.79 21.23 24.52
CA ALA A 369 11.22 21.16 24.21
C ALA A 369 11.75 19.73 23.97
N TRP A 370 10.97 18.71 24.35
CA TRP A 370 11.41 17.31 24.45
C TRP A 370 10.69 16.37 23.49
N LEU A 371 9.57 16.83 22.91
CA LEU A 371 8.88 16.27 21.74
C LEU A 371 9.52 16.81 20.47
#